data_AF-A0A6I8M4R2-F1
#
_entry.id   AF-A0A6I8M4R2-F1
#
_cell.length_a   1.000
_cell.length_b   1.000
_cell.length_c   1.000
_cell.angle_alpha   90.00
_cell.angle_beta   90.00
_cell.angle_gamma   90.00
#
_symmetry.space_group_name_H-M   'P 1'
#
loop_
_entity.id
_entity.type
_entity.pdbx_description
1 polymer ?
#
loop_
_entity_poly.entity_id
_entity_poly.type
_entity_poly.pdbx_seq_one_letter_code
_entity_poly.pdbx_strand_id
1 'polypeptide(L)'
;MTAILTASRNSLSDLVTRMKRVNHRLDHEAKLIADLRRSSLTPACFVPGIEHHAAAAIIRAGLPAIEHHRRPLQPRIDEHLFLDVAARTGVRILACWDDRAHRVRMQVAEVGEPDLWDRIVVLFTQWEMNGRPVPVTTRTHGSAS
;
A
#
# COMPACT_ATOMS: atom_id res chain seq x y z
N MET A 1 -37.54 -27.46 -28.02
CA MET A 1 -36.92 -27.77 -26.73
C MET A 1 -36.42 -26.46 -26.14
N THR A 2 -37.00 -26.00 -25.04
CA THR A 2 -36.70 -24.70 -24.43
C THR A 2 -35.96 -24.95 -23.12
N ALA A 3 -34.68 -24.63 -23.06
CA ALA A 3 -33.88 -24.79 -21.85
C ALA A 3 -34.16 -23.61 -20.90
N ILE A 4 -34.79 -23.90 -19.76
CA ILE A 4 -34.96 -22.94 -18.68
C ILE A 4 -33.64 -22.88 -17.91
N LEU A 5 -32.89 -21.80 -18.08
CA LEU A 5 -31.74 -21.46 -17.23
C LEU A 5 -32.24 -21.08 -15.84
N THR A 6 -32.31 -22.04 -14.94
CA THR A 6 -32.49 -21.80 -13.50
C THR A 6 -31.18 -21.27 -12.92
N ALA A 7 -30.92 -19.97 -13.10
CA ALA A 7 -29.93 -19.29 -12.27
C ALA A 7 -30.38 -19.40 -10.82
N SER A 8 -29.66 -20.21 -10.03
CA SER A 8 -29.94 -20.42 -8.61
C SER A 8 -29.93 -19.08 -7.88
N ARG A 9 -30.99 -18.76 -7.14
CA ARG A 9 -31.11 -17.53 -6.32
C ARG A 9 -29.91 -17.30 -5.39
N ASN A 10 -29.21 -18.36 -4.99
CA ASN A 10 -28.01 -18.29 -4.16
C ASN A 10 -26.84 -17.59 -4.89
N SER A 11 -26.73 -17.76 -6.22
CA SER A 11 -25.65 -17.18 -7.02
C SER A 11 -25.74 -15.67 -7.16
N LEU A 12 -26.96 -15.10 -7.18
CA LEU A 12 -27.16 -13.66 -7.29
C LEU A 12 -26.98 -12.97 -5.94
N SER A 13 -27.48 -13.56 -4.84
CA SER A 13 -27.26 -13.03 -3.49
C SER A 13 -25.79 -13.03 -3.09
N ASP A 14 -25.04 -14.07 -3.47
CA ASP A 14 -23.59 -14.11 -3.24
C ASP A 14 -22.85 -13.05 -4.05
N LEU A 15 -23.25 -12.84 -5.31
CA LEU A 15 -22.68 -11.81 -6.16
C LEU A 15 -22.93 -10.41 -5.58
N VAL A 16 -24.17 -10.09 -5.20
CA VAL A 16 -24.53 -8.81 -4.58
C VAL A 16 -23.75 -8.59 -3.28
N THR A 17 -23.57 -9.63 -2.46
CA THR A 17 -22.81 -9.55 -1.22
C THR A 17 -21.31 -9.31 -1.48
N ARG A 18 -20.74 -9.95 -2.50
CA ARG A 18 -19.37 -9.68 -2.94
C ARG A 18 -19.22 -8.25 -3.47
N MET A 19 -20.15 -7.78 -4.30
CA MET A 19 -20.13 -6.41 -4.83
C MET A 19 -20.22 -5.36 -3.71
N LYS A 20 -21.11 -5.55 -2.73
CA LYS A 20 -21.22 -4.66 -1.57
C LYS A 20 -19.92 -4.60 -0.78
N ARG A 21 -19.26 -5.74 -0.53
CA ARG A 21 -17.97 -5.78 0.16
C ARG A 21 -16.86 -5.08 -0.61
N VAL A 22 -16.82 -5.25 -1.93
CA VAL A 22 -15.85 -4.56 -2.79
C VAL A 22 -16.09 -3.04 -2.76
N ASN A 23 -17.33 -2.59 -2.91
CA ASN A 23 -17.66 -1.16 -2.85
C ASN A 23 -17.29 -0.55 -1.49
N HIS A 24 -17.64 -1.21 -0.38
CA HIS A 24 -17.27 -0.71 0.94
C HIS A 24 -15.76 -0.59 1.15
N ARG A 25 -14.99 -1.56 0.64
CA ARG A 25 -13.52 -1.50 0.68
C ARG A 25 -13.01 -0.30 -0.11
N LEU A 26 -13.49 -0.10 -1.34
CA LEU A 26 -13.09 1.03 -2.19
C LEU A 26 -13.46 2.38 -1.56
N ASP A 27 -14.64 2.48 -0.93
CA ASP A 27 -15.07 3.68 -0.22
C ASP A 27 -14.16 3.98 0.98
N HIS A 28 -13.75 2.95 1.72
CA HIS A 28 -12.82 3.09 2.85
C HIS A 28 -11.42 3.48 2.40
N GLU A 29 -10.91 2.87 1.34
CA GLU A 29 -9.63 3.22 0.75
C GLU A 29 -9.63 4.68 0.27
N ALA A 30 -10.64 5.09 -0.49
CA ALA A 30 -10.76 6.46 -0.99
C ALA A 30 -10.84 7.48 0.15
N LYS A 31 -11.60 7.17 1.21
CA LYS A 31 -11.68 8.01 2.41
C LYS A 31 -10.32 8.10 3.11
N LEU A 32 -9.64 6.99 3.32
CA LEU A 32 -8.34 6.96 3.99
C LEU A 32 -7.28 7.75 3.21
N ILE A 33 -7.25 7.63 1.88
CA ILE A 33 -6.39 8.43 1.02
C ILE A 33 -6.72 9.92 1.14
N ALA A 34 -8.01 10.28 1.19
CA ALA A 34 -8.43 11.67 1.36
C ALA A 34 -8.02 12.22 2.73
N ASP A 35 -8.15 11.43 3.80
CA ASP A 35 -7.73 11.79 5.14
C ASP A 35 -6.21 12.03 5.19
N LEU A 36 -5.41 11.10 4.68
CA LEU A 36 -3.95 11.23 4.59
C LEU A 36 -3.48 12.45 3.80
N ARG A 37 -4.19 12.82 2.73
CA ARG A 37 -3.85 14.01 1.92
C ARG A 37 -4.17 15.32 2.63
N ARG A 38 -5.11 15.30 3.58
CA ARG A 38 -5.48 16.46 4.41
C ARG A 38 -4.65 16.57 5.69
N SER A 39 -4.13 15.45 6.18
CA SER A 39 -3.29 15.42 7.38
C SER A 39 -2.00 16.22 7.19
N SER A 40 -1.61 16.91 8.26
CA SER A 40 -0.35 17.64 8.31
C SER A 40 0.83 16.68 8.22
N LEU A 41 1.77 17.02 7.35
CA LEU A 41 3.02 16.29 7.24
C LEU A 41 3.97 16.74 8.33
N THR A 42 4.53 15.77 9.03
CA THR A 42 5.59 15.98 10.03
C THR A 42 6.94 15.59 9.41
N PRO A 43 8.02 16.34 9.66
CA PRO A 43 9.35 15.91 9.23
C PRO A 43 9.68 14.55 9.85
N ALA A 44 10.11 13.62 9.01
CA ALA A 44 10.63 12.32 9.44
C ALA A 44 12.14 12.24 9.15
N CYS A 45 12.79 11.28 9.82
CA CYS A 45 14.17 10.93 9.51
C CYS A 45 14.29 10.26 8.13
N PHE A 46 15.53 10.05 7.67
CA PHE A 46 15.79 9.24 6.49
C PHE A 46 15.62 7.75 6.81
N VAL A 47 14.75 7.07 6.07
CA VAL A 47 14.60 5.61 6.12
C VAL A 47 15.16 5.04 4.82
N PRO A 48 16.34 4.39 4.85
CA PRO A 48 16.92 3.81 3.65
C PRO A 48 15.97 2.83 2.97
N GLY A 49 15.87 2.88 1.64
CA GLY A 49 15.21 1.84 0.86
C GLY A 49 13.72 2.04 0.60
N ILE A 50 13.04 3.02 1.23
CA ILE A 50 11.64 3.33 0.89
C ILE A 50 11.52 3.80 -0.56
N GLU A 51 12.53 4.55 -1.04
CA GLU A 51 12.66 5.01 -2.42
C GLU A 51 12.98 3.88 -3.42
N HIS A 52 13.32 2.69 -2.93
CA HIS A 52 13.73 1.58 -3.77
C HIS A 52 12.59 1.16 -4.72
N HIS A 53 12.93 0.87 -5.98
CA HIS A 53 11.93 0.46 -6.98
C HIS A 53 11.16 -0.81 -6.58
N ALA A 54 11.77 -1.67 -5.74
CA ALA A 54 11.14 -2.88 -5.19
C ALA A 54 10.36 -2.66 -3.88
N ALA A 55 10.13 -1.42 -3.43
CA ALA A 55 9.41 -1.12 -2.18
C ALA A 55 8.06 -1.87 -2.08
N ALA A 56 7.31 -1.95 -3.17
CA ALA A 56 6.04 -2.70 -3.21
C ALA A 56 6.23 -4.21 -2.94
N ALA A 57 7.31 -4.81 -3.42
CA ALA A 57 7.61 -6.22 -3.18
C ALA A 57 8.08 -6.45 -1.74
N ILE A 58 8.90 -5.56 -1.20
CA ILE A 58 9.40 -5.59 0.18
C ILE A 58 8.22 -5.48 1.17
N ILE A 59 7.34 -4.48 0.97
CA ILE A 59 6.13 -4.31 1.77
C ILE A 59 5.26 -5.56 1.70
N ARG A 60 4.99 -6.08 0.50
CA ARG A 60 4.14 -7.27 0.35
C ARG A 60 4.72 -8.49 1.05
N ALA A 61 6.04 -8.64 1.10
CA ALA A 61 6.69 -9.74 1.78
C ALA A 61 6.67 -9.59 3.31
N GLY A 62 6.92 -8.38 3.83
CA GLY A 62 7.03 -8.14 5.29
C GLY A 62 5.72 -7.72 5.99
N LEU A 63 4.81 -7.09 5.25
CA LEU A 63 3.56 -6.51 5.71
C LEU A 63 2.44 -6.82 4.69
N PRO A 64 1.99 -8.09 4.58
CA PRO A 64 1.12 -8.54 3.48
C PRO A 64 -0.29 -7.93 3.49
N ALA A 65 -0.74 -7.39 4.62
CA ALA A 65 -2.01 -6.67 4.73
C ALA A 65 -1.94 -5.23 4.19
N ILE A 66 -0.74 -4.72 3.93
CA ILE A 66 -0.50 -3.33 3.55
C ILE A 66 -0.42 -3.20 2.04
N GLU A 67 -1.29 -2.35 1.49
CA GLU A 67 -1.23 -1.94 0.10
C GLU A 67 -0.25 -0.79 -0.06
N HIS A 68 0.61 -0.87 -1.08
CA HIS A 68 1.58 0.19 -1.39
C HIS A 68 1.23 0.83 -2.73
N HIS A 69 1.09 2.15 -2.73
CA HIS A 69 0.96 2.97 -3.93
C HIS A 69 2.10 3.97 -3.98
N ARG A 70 2.78 4.05 -5.11
CA ARG A 70 3.75 5.11 -5.40
C ARG A 70 3.20 6.01 -6.50
N ARG A 71 3.33 7.32 -6.30
CA ARG A 71 2.99 8.34 -7.27
C ARG A 71 4.11 9.38 -7.36
N PRO A 72 4.83 9.48 -8.49
CA PRO A 72 5.71 10.61 -8.74
C PRO A 72 4.88 11.89 -8.81
N LEU A 73 5.22 12.90 -8.00
CA LEU A 73 4.53 14.20 -8.02
C LEU A 73 5.27 15.20 -8.89
N GLN A 74 6.59 15.24 -8.77
CA GLN A 74 7.51 16.11 -9.50
C GLN A 74 8.86 15.39 -9.67
N PRO A 75 9.77 15.90 -10.52
CA PRO A 75 11.13 15.39 -10.54
C PRO A 75 11.71 15.37 -9.12
N ARG A 76 12.20 14.20 -8.70
CA ARG A 76 12.80 13.96 -7.37
C ARG A 76 11.85 14.10 -6.16
N ILE A 77 10.53 14.13 -6.41
CA ILE A 77 9.51 14.10 -5.36
C ILE A 77 8.55 12.94 -5.65
N ASP A 78 8.58 11.95 -4.77
CA ASP A 78 7.68 10.80 -4.79
C ASP A 78 6.73 10.84 -3.60
N GLU A 79 5.47 10.50 -3.85
CA GLU A 79 4.49 10.19 -2.81
C GLU A 79 4.37 8.67 -2.67
N HIS A 80 4.50 8.17 -1.45
CA HIS A 80 4.24 6.78 -1.10
C HIS A 80 3.05 6.73 -0.14
N LEU A 81 2.08 5.89 -0.46
CA LEU A 81 0.94 5.58 0.38
C LEU A 81 1.04 4.11 0.80
N PHE A 82 0.92 3.86 2.10
CA PHE A 82 0.87 2.53 2.69
C PHE A 82 -0.48 2.43 3.42
N LEU A 83 -1.35 1.51 2.98
CA LEU A 83 -2.73 1.46 3.43
C LEU A 83 -3.05 0.08 4.02
N ASP A 84 -3.49 0.06 5.26
CA ASP A 84 -4.25 -1.06 5.83
C ASP A 84 -5.74 -0.71 5.76
N VAL A 85 -6.40 -1.08 4.66
CA VAL A 85 -7.81 -0.75 4.43
C VAL A 85 -8.71 -1.45 5.47
N ALA A 86 -8.31 -2.63 5.93
CA ALA A 86 -9.07 -3.40 6.92
C ALA A 86 -8.98 -2.75 8.31
N ALA A 87 -7.78 -2.34 8.73
CA ALA A 87 -7.55 -1.63 9.99
C ALA A 87 -7.85 -0.13 9.91
N ARG A 88 -8.25 0.39 8.74
CA ARG A 88 -8.49 1.81 8.46
C ARG A 88 -7.31 2.71 8.89
N THR A 89 -6.11 2.19 8.70
CA THR A 89 -4.87 2.86 9.09
C THR A 89 -4.02 3.07 7.86
N GLY A 90 -3.33 4.20 7.77
CA GLY A 90 -2.51 4.51 6.62
C GLY A 90 -1.38 5.46 6.93
N VAL A 91 -0.35 5.39 6.11
CA VAL A 91 0.84 6.25 6.16
C VAL A 91 1.05 6.86 4.79
N ARG A 92 1.25 8.18 4.77
CA ARG A 92 1.64 8.94 3.60
C ARG A 92 3.04 9.46 3.81
N ILE A 93 3.92 9.21 2.86
CA ILE A 93 5.29 9.70 2.84
C ILE A 93 5.48 10.56 1.60
N LEU A 94 5.97 11.78 1.79
CA LEU A 94 6.61 12.54 0.72
C LEU A 94 8.12 12.36 0.83
N ALA A 95 8.70 11.71 -0.16
CA ALA A 95 10.13 11.54 -0.30
C ALA A 95 10.65 12.59 -1.29
N CYS A 96 11.53 13.46 -0.82
CA CYS A 96 12.14 14.54 -1.60
C CYS A 96 13.66 14.44 -1.57
N TRP A 97 14.31 14.47 -2.72
CA TRP A 97 15.77 14.56 -2.77
C TRP A 97 16.24 15.94 -2.29
N ASP A 98 17.07 15.98 -1.27
CA ASP A 98 17.77 17.18 -0.82
C ASP A 98 19.16 17.25 -1.46
N ASP A 99 19.30 18.12 -2.46
CA ASP A 99 20.56 18.36 -3.16
C ASP A 99 21.68 18.88 -2.25
N ARG A 100 21.36 19.61 -1.19
CA ARG A 100 22.39 20.16 -0.29
C ARG A 100 23.00 19.06 0.57
N ALA A 101 22.15 18.19 1.11
CA ALA A 101 22.57 17.08 1.95
C ALA A 101 22.87 15.78 1.17
N HIS A 102 22.69 15.78 -0.16
CA HIS A 102 22.84 14.63 -1.05
C HIS A 102 22.11 13.38 -0.54
N ARG A 103 20.88 13.56 -0.05
CA ARG A 103 20.07 12.48 0.54
C ARG A 103 18.58 12.70 0.36
N VAL A 104 17.80 11.64 0.48
CA VAL A 104 16.33 11.75 0.55
C VAL A 104 15.91 12.27 1.93
N ARG A 105 15.01 13.25 1.96
CA ARG A 105 14.28 13.67 3.16
C ARG A 105 12.83 13.20 3.04
N MET A 106 12.28 12.79 4.18
CA MET A 106 10.92 12.28 4.25
C MET A 106 10.06 13.19 5.11
N GLN A 107 8.82 13.36 4.70
CA GLN A 107 7.77 13.93 5.53
C GLN A 107 6.63 12.93 5.60
N VAL A 108 6.12 12.69 6.79
CA VAL A 108 5.18 11.62 7.08
C VAL A 108 3.90 12.17 7.67
N ALA A 109 2.77 11.62 7.22
CA ALA A 109 1.49 11.74 7.89
C ALA A 109 0.93 10.33 8.13
N GLU A 110 0.37 10.10 9.31
CA GLU A 110 -0.27 8.86 9.70
C GLU A 110 -1.71 9.15 10.13
N VAL A 111 -2.63 8.24 9.79
CA VAL A 111 -4.05 8.30 10.14
C VAL A 111 -4.49 6.90 10.57
N GLY A 112 -5.34 6.82 11.60
CA GLY A 112 -5.86 5.56 12.12
C GLY A 112 -5.21 5.19 13.45
N GLU A 113 -5.03 3.89 13.68
CA GLU A 113 -4.25 3.40 14.82
C GLU A 113 -2.76 3.75 14.61
N PRO A 114 -2.03 4.11 15.68
CA PRO A 114 -0.60 4.40 15.58
C PRO A 114 0.21 3.13 15.25
N ASP A 115 1.50 3.32 14.95
CA ASP A 115 2.55 2.30 14.78
C ASP A 115 2.67 1.69 13.36
N LEU A 116 1.81 2.04 12.40
CA LEU A 116 2.02 1.59 11.01
C LEU A 116 3.31 2.18 10.45
N TRP A 117 3.59 3.45 10.77
CA TRP A 117 4.86 4.08 10.40
C TRP A 117 6.05 3.31 10.99
N ASP A 118 6.05 3.04 12.29
CA ASP A 118 7.16 2.35 12.96
C ASP A 118 7.39 0.95 12.40
N ARG A 119 6.31 0.21 12.08
CA ARG A 119 6.41 -1.11 11.42
C ARG A 119 7.06 -1.02 10.04
N ILE A 120 6.76 0.02 9.27
CA ILE A 120 7.40 0.28 7.96
C ILE A 120 8.89 0.59 8.16
N VAL A 121 9.24 1.45 9.13
CA VAL A 121 10.63 1.80 9.44
C VAL A 121 11.43 0.55 9.82
N VAL A 122 10.90 -0.27 10.72
CA VAL A 122 11.53 -1.52 11.16
C VAL A 122 11.75 -2.46 9.97
N LEU A 123 10.75 -2.65 9.12
CA LEU A 123 10.86 -3.51 7.95
C LEU A 123 11.99 -3.06 7.00
N PHE A 124 12.02 -1.79 6.63
CA PHE A 124 13.03 -1.28 5.70
C PHE A 124 14.43 -1.27 6.32
N THR A 125 14.54 -0.99 7.62
CA THR A 125 15.81 -1.07 8.35
C THR A 125 16.34 -2.51 8.37
N GLN A 126 15.48 -3.50 8.65
CA GLN A 126 15.86 -4.91 8.63
C GLN A 126 16.23 -5.37 7.21
N TRP A 127 15.46 -4.95 6.20
CA TRP A 127 15.76 -5.23 4.80
C TRP A 127 17.14 -4.70 4.38
N GLU A 128 17.46 -3.47 4.79
CA GLU A 128 18.77 -2.84 4.59
C GLU A 128 19.88 -3.65 5.26
N MET A 129 19.71 -3.97 6.55
CA MET A 129 20.69 -4.74 7.33
C MET A 129 20.95 -6.14 6.76
N ASN A 130 19.95 -6.74 6.13
CA ASN A 130 20.05 -8.05 5.49
C ASN A 130 20.66 -8.00 4.07
N GLY A 131 21.21 -6.86 3.65
CA GLY A 131 21.88 -6.72 2.35
C GLY A 131 20.93 -6.47 1.19
N ARG A 132 19.73 -5.92 1.46
CA ARG A 132 18.76 -5.50 0.46
C ARG A 132 18.24 -6.61 -0.48
N PRO A 133 17.87 -7.81 0.02
CA PRO A 133 17.37 -8.87 -0.85
C PRO A 133 16.05 -8.44 -1.49
N VAL A 134 15.93 -8.54 -2.82
CA VAL A 134 14.66 -8.29 -3.51
C VAL A 134 13.82 -9.57 -3.43
N PRO A 135 12.63 -9.55 -2.81
CA PRO A 135 11.78 -10.73 -2.75
C PRO A 135 11.41 -11.21 -4.16
N VAL A 136 11.60 -12.50 -4.43
CA VAL A 136 11.17 -13.11 -5.68
C VAL A 136 9.64 -13.08 -5.70
N THR A 137 9.05 -12.25 -6.56
CA THR A 137 7.61 -12.29 -6.82
C THR A 137 7.32 -13.54 -7.65
N THR A 138 6.96 -14.64 -7.01
CA THR A 138 6.32 -15.76 -7.69
C THR A 138 5.00 -15.27 -8.24
N ARG A 139 4.98 -14.86 -9.51
CA ARG A 139 3.75 -14.90 -10.29
C ARG A 139 3.33 -16.36 -10.31
N THR A 140 2.31 -16.72 -9.51
CA THR A 140 1.48 -17.88 -9.80
C THR A 140 0.81 -17.64 -11.15
N HIS A 141 1.54 -17.90 -12.23
CA HIS A 141 0.94 -18.25 -13.49
C HIS A 141 0.25 -19.58 -13.25
N GLY A 142 -1.06 -19.53 -13.06
CA GLY A 142 -1.90 -20.70 -13.21
C GLY A 142 -1.59 -21.31 -14.57
N SER A 143 -0.98 -22.49 -14.56
CA SER A 143 -1.00 -23.37 -15.71
C SER A 143 -2.48 -23.66 -16.00
N ALA A 144 -2.96 -23.15 -17.12
CA ALA A 144 -4.11 -23.74 -17.79
C ALA A 144 -3.55 -24.63 -18.90
N SER A 145 -4.07 -25.85 -18.92
CA SER A 145 -3.68 -27.03 -19.69
C SER A 145 -3.44 -26.81 -21.17
#